data_AF-A0A527GSY6-F1
#
_entry.id   AF-A0A527GSY6-F1
#
_cell.length_a   1.000
_cell.length_b   1.000
_cell.length_c   1.000
_cell.angle_alpha   90.00
_cell.angle_beta   90.00
_cell.angle_gamma   90.00
#
_symmetry.space_group_name_H-M   'P 1'
#
loop_
_entity.id
_entity.type
_entity.pdbx_description
1 polymer ?
#
loop_
_entity_poly.entity_id
_entity_poly.type
_entity_poly.pdbx_seq_one_letter_code
_entity_poly.pdbx_strand_id
1 'polypeptide(L)' 'MTKFKPDDFHGIHAILYALFDVNEQLDRAAMRRQVEICLATGVHGMAALGLATEVAKLTEAERRTIMD' A
#
# COMPACT_ATOMS: atom_id res chain seq x y z
N MET A 1 11.40 15.95 13.89
CA MET A 1 12.53 15.11 13.45
C MET A 1 12.12 14.39 12.18
N THR A 2 12.57 14.84 11.01
CA THR A 2 12.48 14.03 9.79
C THR A 2 13.65 13.06 9.80
N LYS A 3 13.37 11.77 10.01
CA LYS A 3 14.35 10.68 10.08
C LYS A 3 14.81 10.18 8.70
N PHE A 4 14.35 10.79 7.61
CA PHE A 4 14.63 10.36 6.25
C PHE A 4 15.32 11.47 5.47
N LYS A 5 16.42 11.12 4.80
CA LYS A 5 17.12 11.92 3.81
C LYS A 5 16.72 11.46 2.41
N PRO A 6 16.74 12.33 1.40
CA PRO A 6 16.44 11.93 0.01
C PRO A 6 17.26 10.72 -0.46
N ASP A 7 18.53 10.66 -0.07
CA ASP A 7 19.44 9.57 -0.42
C ASP A 7 19.07 8.22 0.20
N ASP A 8 18.18 8.18 1.22
CA ASP A 8 17.69 6.94 1.82
C ASP A 8 16.69 6.22 0.88
N PHE A 9 16.02 6.95 -0.02
CA PHE A 9 15.06 6.41 -0.98
C PHE A 9 15.77 5.92 -2.25
N HIS A 10 15.93 4.60 -2.37
CA HIS A 10 16.61 3.98 -3.50
C HIS A 10 15.91 2.68 -3.92
N GLY A 11 16.30 2.14 -5.08
CA GLY A 11 15.80 0.85 -5.54
C GLY A 11 14.31 0.83 -5.89
N ILE A 12 13.69 -0.34 -5.79
CA ILE A 12 12.32 -0.59 -6.23
C ILE A 12 11.33 -0.24 -5.11
N HIS A 13 10.38 0.65 -5.42
CA HIS A 13 9.26 0.99 -4.55
C HIS A 13 7.95 0.50 -5.16
N ALA A 14 7.33 -0.51 -4.55
CA ALA A 14 6.07 -1.06 -5.08
C ALA A 14 4.90 -0.15 -4.77
N ILE A 15 4.03 0.10 -5.76
CA ILE A 15 2.76 0.79 -5.56
C ILE A 15 1.69 -0.26 -5.24
N LEU A 16 1.09 -0.16 -4.06
CA LEU A 16 0.11 -1.14 -3.57
C LEU A 16 -1.29 -0.83 -4.10
N TYR A 17 -2.02 -1.86 -4.49
CA TYR A 17 -3.44 -1.77 -4.85
C TYR A 17 -4.34 -1.75 -3.63
N ALA A 18 -5.56 -1.21 -3.76
CA ALA A 18 -6.65 -1.45 -2.82
C ALA A 18 -7.43 -2.69 -3.30
N LEU A 19 -7.28 -3.81 -2.60
CA LEU A 19 -7.92 -5.07 -2.97
C LEU A 19 -9.28 -5.19 -2.27
N PHE A 20 -10.30 -5.55 -3.04
CA PHE A 20 -11.67 -5.71 -2.57
C PHE A 20 -12.11 -7.17 -2.69
N ASP A 21 -12.94 -7.60 -1.75
CA ASP A 21 -13.57 -8.92 -1.75
C ASP A 21 -14.85 -8.94 -2.61
N VAL A 22 -15.53 -10.08 -2.61
CA VAL A 22 -16.78 -10.29 -3.36
C VAL A 22 -17.96 -9.45 -2.87
N ASN A 23 -17.85 -8.83 -1.68
CA ASN A 23 -18.86 -7.98 -1.08
C ASN A 23 -18.52 -6.48 -1.22
N GLU A 24 -17.56 -6.14 -2.09
CA GLU A 24 -17.05 -4.79 -2.27
C GLU A 24 -16.53 -4.17 -0.97
N GLN A 25 -15.94 -4.99 -0.10
CA GLN A 25 -15.24 -4.52 1.10
C GLN A 25 -13.73 -4.69 0.93
N LEU A 26 -12.93 -3.84 1.56
CA LEU A 26 -11.47 -4.00 1.56
C LEU A 26 -11.08 -5.37 2.14
N ASP A 27 -10.40 -6.17 1.32
CA ASP A 27 -9.88 -7.47 1.73
C ASP A 27 -8.54 -7.31 2.46
N ARG A 28 -8.61 -7.23 3.79
CA ARG A 28 -7.41 -7.08 4.62
C ARG A 28 -6.43 -8.24 4.48
N ALA A 29 -6.92 -9.46 4.24
CA ALA A 29 -6.06 -10.63 4.12
C ALA A 29 -5.28 -10.57 2.80
N ALA A 30 -5.95 -10.23 1.69
CA ALA A 30 -5.30 -10.03 0.41
C ALA A 30 -4.31 -8.86 0.43
N MET A 31 -4.69 -7.75 1.05
CA MET A 31 -3.81 -6.58 1.24
C MET A 31 -2.54 -6.95 2.02
N ARG A 32 -2.68 -7.72 3.11
CA ARG A 32 -1.53 -8.21 3.87
C ARG A 32 -0.66 -9.15 3.04
N ARG A 33 -1.27 -10.06 2.28
CA ARG A 33 -0.56 -10.99 1.40
C ARG A 33 0.26 -10.25 0.33
N GLN A 34 -0.31 -9.20 -0.25
CA GLN A 34 0.39 -8.32 -1.20
C GLN A 34 1.66 -7.73 -0.55
N VAL A 35 1.57 -7.21 0.67
CA VAL A 35 2.73 -6.67 1.41
C VAL A 35 3.77 -7.76 1.67
N GLU A 36 3.35 -8.94 2.13
CA GLU A 36 4.25 -10.07 2.36
C GLU A 36 4.99 -10.51 1.09
N ILE A 37 4.32 -10.50 -0.06
CA ILE A 37 4.92 -10.79 -1.36
C ILE A 37 5.96 -9.71 -1.71
N CYS A 38 5.63 -8.43 -1.58
CA CYS A 38 6.58 -7.34 -1.82
C CYS A 38 7.83 -7.44 -0.93
N LEU A 39 7.66 -7.78 0.35
CA LEU A 39 8.77 -8.00 1.26
C LEU A 39 9.62 -9.21 0.83
N ALA A 40 8.97 -10.33 0.45
CA ALA A 40 9.66 -11.53 -0.01
C ALA A 40 10.42 -11.32 -1.32
N THR A 41 9.98 -10.39 -2.19
CA THR A 41 10.69 -10.03 -3.43
C THR A 41 11.82 -9.00 -3.23
N GLY A 42 12.01 -8.50 -2.00
CA GLY A 42 13.11 -7.59 -1.67
C GLY A 42 12.91 -6.16 -2.19
N VAL A 43 11.68 -5.64 -2.19
CA VAL A 43 11.45 -4.22 -2.48
C VAL A 43 12.09 -3.34 -1.42
N HIS A 44 12.54 -2.16 -1.83
CA HIS A 44 13.22 -1.20 -0.97
C HIS A 44 12.23 -0.25 -0.27
N GLY A 45 11.00 -0.18 -0.80
CA GLY A 45 9.89 0.48 -0.16
C GLY A 45 8.55 0.14 -0.81
N MET A 46 7.49 0.69 -0.23
CA MET A 46 6.13 0.57 -0.73
C MET A 46 5.43 1.92 -0.59
N ALA A 47 4.53 2.24 -1.51
CA ALA A 47 3.64 3.39 -1.42
C ALA A 47 2.19 2.95 -1.65
N ALA A 48 1.28 3.59 -0.93
CA ALA A 48 -0.16 3.38 -1.03
C ALA A 48 -0.89 4.72 -1.11
N LEU A 49 -2.19 4.69 -1.35
CA LEU A 49 -3.06 5.86 -1.49
C LEU A 49 -2.66 6.77 -2.67
N GLY A 50 -2.06 6.18 -3.71
CA GLY A 50 -1.79 6.82 -4.98
C GLY A 50 -2.87 6.54 -6.03
N LEU A 51 -2.58 6.90 -7.28
CA LEU A 51 -3.48 6.64 -8.42
C LEU A 51 -3.75 5.15 -8.62
N ALA A 52 -2.72 4.29 -8.53
CA ALA A 52 -2.89 2.85 -8.70
C ALA A 52 -3.63 2.18 -7.53
N THR A 53 -3.61 2.79 -6.34
CA THR A 53 -4.46 2.39 -5.21
C THR A 53 -5.91 2.86 -5.39
N GLU A 54 -6.21 3.61 -6.46
CA GLU A 54 -7.51 4.23 -6.74
C GLU A 54 -8.03 5.10 -5.59
N VAL A 55 -7.14 5.85 -4.93
CA VAL A 55 -7.46 6.61 -3.71
C VAL A 55 -8.69 7.52 -3.84
N ALA A 56 -8.96 8.06 -5.03
CA ALA A 56 -10.11 8.91 -5.30
C ALA A 56 -11.46 8.18 -5.18
N LYS A 57 -11.48 6.85 -5.26
CA LYS A 57 -12.68 6.01 -5.12
C LYS A 57 -12.93 5.57 -3.68
N LEU A 58 -11.92 5.66 -2.83
CA LEU A 58 -11.99 5.24 -1.44
C LEU A 58 -12.64 6.30 -0.56
N THR A 59 -13.52 5.85 0.33
CA THR A 59 -14.00 6.61 1.49
C THR A 59 -12.85 6.92 2.44
N GLU A 60 -13.05 7.88 3.34
CA GLU A 60 -12.05 8.20 4.37
C GLU A 60 -11.74 6.99 5.27
N ALA A 61 -12.77 6.23 5.65
CA ALA A 61 -12.62 5.04 6.49
C ALA A 61 -11.77 3.96 5.81
N GLU A 62 -11.96 3.74 4.51
CA GLU A 62 -11.16 2.81 3.72
C GLU A 62 -9.70 3.29 3.60
N ARG A 63 -9.47 4.59 3.40
CA ARG A 63 -8.09 5.13 3.37
C ARG A 63 -7.36 4.91 4.70
N ARG A 64 -8.05 5.06 5.83
CA ARG A 64 -7.50 4.76 7.17
C ARG A 64 -7.23 3.27 7.32
N THR A 65 -8.19 2.44 6.92
CA THR A 65 -8.09 0.97 6.93
C THR A 65 -6.86 0.46 6.17
N ILE A 66 -6.50 1.09 5.04
CA ILE A 66 -5.29 0.71 4.27
C ILE A 66 -4.00 1.02 5.04
N MET A 67 -4.00 2.04 5.91
CA MET A 67 -2.82 2.49 6.64
C MET A 67 -2.65 1.82 8.01
N ASP A 68 -3.68 1.12 8.51
CA ASP A 68 -3.69 0.37 9.77
C ASP A 68 -3.01 -1.00 9.62
#